data_AF-A0A3M1CQD6-F1
#
_entry.id   AF-A0A3M1CQD6-F1
#
_cell.length_a   1.000
_cell.length_b   1.000
_cell.length_c   1.000
_cell.angle_alpha   90.00
_cell.angle_beta   90.00
_cell.angle_gamma   90.00
#
_symmetry.space_group_name_H-M   'P 1'
#
loop_
_entity.id
_entity.type
_entity.pdbx_description
1 polymer ?
#
loop_
_entity_poly.entity_id
_entity_poly.type
_entity_poly.pdbx_seq_one_letter_code
_entity_poly.pdbx_strand_id
1 'polypeptide(L)'
;MPIRPARSSSRLPSALLLVLVIAGCTDDLPRASARVVAELDDTIGGPKALLRPGDLLLENDRIRLGILGARPSLGPHTSGGSLADADLQRNDDRYSHGHGNDRLAELFSTVNMTVARVHDEGGTVAIVADGSDGGPAEICTEGPYESFITMLDGLWPLVRSPEYRIRTDYILEPGSAAVLIRTVATVVEDRDDGTGSGCDGPLGTDVAEAPGSDDVMPIIELAMETGLAFGDFYLQGGDVDVFAPDIGFDEEGYVYDLTRDGANTFQDPIAVDFLAGASEDVSYGLMAASGRLFVPMFTSSQTVAVGGG
;
A
#
# COMPACT_ATOMS: atom_id res chain seq x y z
N MET A 1 76.97 -33.89 -58.44
CA MET A 1 76.52 -32.49 -58.59
C MET A 1 74.99 -32.47 -58.72
N PRO A 2 74.21 -32.39 -57.63
CA PRO A 2 72.73 -32.28 -57.63
C PRO A 2 72.30 -30.81 -57.42
N ILE A 3 71.36 -30.20 -58.15
CA ILE A 3 69.88 -30.29 -58.23
C ILE A 3 69.10 -29.84 -56.96
N ARG A 4 68.62 -28.57 -56.99
CA ARG A 4 67.34 -27.97 -56.48
C ARG A 4 66.94 -28.13 -54.98
N PRO A 5 65.89 -27.41 -54.47
CA PRO A 5 65.77 -25.97 -54.22
C PRO A 5 65.22 -25.67 -52.79
N ALA A 6 64.86 -24.39 -52.55
CA ALA A 6 64.32 -23.77 -51.33
C ALA A 6 63.34 -24.59 -50.45
N ARG A 7 63.45 -24.38 -49.12
CA ARG A 7 62.41 -24.70 -48.13
C ARG A 7 61.95 -23.45 -47.37
N SER A 8 60.65 -23.21 -47.52
CA SER A 8 59.78 -22.40 -46.67
C SER A 8 59.35 -23.24 -45.44
N SER A 9 59.18 -22.60 -44.28
CA SER A 9 58.05 -22.77 -43.33
C SER A 9 58.41 -22.62 -41.83
N SER A 10 57.62 -21.79 -41.13
CA SER A 10 57.11 -21.85 -39.74
C SER A 10 56.93 -20.40 -39.24
N ARG A 11 55.75 -19.78 -39.18
CA ARG A 11 54.48 -19.98 -38.43
C ARG A 11 54.60 -19.92 -36.89
N LEU A 12 54.15 -18.75 -36.37
CA LEU A 12 53.42 -18.43 -35.11
C LEU A 12 54.14 -18.59 -33.75
N PRO A 13 53.69 -17.92 -32.63
CA PRO A 13 52.36 -17.32 -32.35
C PRO A 13 52.38 -15.85 -31.85
N SER A 14 51.32 -15.06 -32.08
CA SER A 14 50.17 -14.85 -31.18
C SER A 14 50.52 -14.43 -29.74
N ALA A 15 50.39 -13.13 -29.47
CA ALA A 15 50.09 -12.61 -28.14
C ALA A 15 49.32 -11.27 -28.30
N LEU A 16 48.11 -11.35 -28.87
CA LEU A 16 47.13 -10.28 -28.71
C LEU A 16 46.33 -10.65 -27.45
N LEU A 17 46.82 -10.21 -26.30
CA LEU A 17 46.11 -10.33 -25.02
C LEU A 17 44.99 -9.29 -25.04
N LEU A 18 43.86 -9.64 -25.64
CA LEU A 18 42.63 -8.87 -25.58
C LEU A 18 42.06 -9.05 -24.16
N VAL A 19 42.42 -8.14 -23.26
CA VAL A 19 41.80 -8.02 -21.94
C VAL A 19 40.39 -7.47 -22.16
N LEU A 20 39.43 -8.36 -22.43
CA LEU A 20 38.01 -8.06 -22.28
C LEU A 20 37.73 -8.00 -20.78
N VAL A 21 37.86 -6.81 -20.19
CA VAL A 21 37.20 -6.50 -18.92
C VAL A 21 35.72 -6.47 -19.23
N ILE A 22 35.06 -7.61 -19.04
CA ILE A 22 33.61 -7.71 -19.08
C ILE A 22 33.13 -6.86 -17.91
N ALA A 23 32.61 -5.68 -18.22
CA ALA A 23 31.75 -4.92 -17.33
C ALA A 23 30.46 -5.73 -17.13
N GLY A 24 30.54 -6.75 -16.28
CA GLY A 24 29.43 -7.58 -15.82
C GLY A 24 28.92 -7.13 -14.47
N CYS A 25 28.86 -5.82 -14.23
CA CYS A 25 28.02 -5.28 -13.16
C CYS A 25 26.61 -5.16 -13.77
N THR A 26 25.82 -6.22 -13.66
CA THR A 26 24.37 -6.04 -13.60
C THR A 26 24.14 -5.37 -12.25
N ASP A 27 23.92 -4.07 -12.28
CA ASP A 27 23.66 -3.26 -11.10
C ASP A 27 22.37 -3.76 -10.42
N ASP A 28 22.52 -4.58 -9.37
CA ASP A 28 21.51 -4.85 -8.33
C ASP A 28 21.29 -3.57 -7.49
N LEU A 29 21.11 -2.43 -8.16
CA LEU A 29 20.73 -1.22 -7.48
C LEU A 29 19.26 -1.36 -7.08
N PRO A 30 18.91 -1.06 -5.81
CA PRO A 30 17.53 -0.98 -5.40
C PRO A 30 16.75 -0.11 -6.39
N ARG A 31 15.59 -0.60 -6.82
CA ARG A 31 14.72 0.10 -7.76
C ARG A 31 13.28 -0.13 -7.35
N ALA A 32 12.47 0.92 -7.42
CA ALA A 32 11.02 0.83 -7.35
C ALA A 32 10.42 0.91 -8.75
N SER A 33 9.28 0.27 -8.97
CA SER A 33 8.53 0.36 -10.21
C SER A 33 7.03 0.24 -10.00
N ALA A 34 6.28 1.01 -10.78
CA ALA A 34 4.83 0.87 -10.91
C ALA A 34 4.47 0.53 -12.36
N ARG A 35 3.55 -0.42 -12.55
CA ARG A 35 3.09 -0.84 -13.88
C ARG A 35 1.67 -1.38 -13.85
N VAL A 36 1.02 -1.37 -15.01
CA VAL A 36 -0.26 -2.05 -15.20
C VAL A 36 0.01 -3.55 -15.38
N VAL A 37 -0.78 -4.37 -14.71
CA VAL A 37 -0.82 -5.83 -14.88
C VAL A 37 -1.38 -6.13 -16.26
N ALA A 38 -0.59 -6.78 -17.11
CA ALA A 38 -1.02 -7.13 -18.47
C ALA A 38 -1.64 -8.53 -18.49
N GLU A 39 -1.07 -9.47 -17.74
CA GLU A 39 -1.47 -10.87 -17.71
C GLU A 39 -1.56 -11.39 -16.26
N LEU A 40 -2.21 -12.53 -16.04
CA LEU A 40 -2.29 -13.11 -14.69
C LEU A 40 -0.91 -13.54 -14.15
N ASP A 41 0.02 -13.88 -15.04
CA ASP A 41 1.38 -14.25 -14.65
C ASP A 41 2.17 -13.06 -14.08
N ASP A 42 1.67 -11.82 -14.27
CA ASP A 42 2.26 -10.62 -13.69
C ASP A 42 1.87 -10.38 -12.22
N THR A 43 0.80 -11.03 -11.73
CA THR A 43 0.19 -10.70 -10.43
C THR A 43 0.97 -11.29 -9.25
N ILE A 44 0.50 -10.97 -8.05
CA ILE A 44 0.93 -11.62 -6.81
C ILE A 44 -0.09 -12.72 -6.53
N GLY A 45 0.32 -13.99 -6.63
CA GLY A 45 -0.57 -15.09 -6.26
C GLY A 45 -0.67 -15.26 -4.75
N GLY A 46 -1.60 -16.09 -4.31
CA GLY A 46 -1.78 -16.45 -2.91
C GLY A 46 -3.22 -16.84 -2.60
N PRO A 47 -3.49 -17.37 -1.40
CA PRO A 47 -4.86 -17.68 -0.96
C PRO A 47 -5.83 -16.49 -0.97
N LYS A 48 -5.32 -15.24 -0.90
CA LYS A 48 -6.15 -14.03 -0.86
C LYS A 48 -6.04 -13.14 -2.10
N ALA A 49 -5.22 -13.52 -3.07
CA ALA A 49 -4.95 -12.71 -4.26
C ALA A 49 -6.22 -12.32 -5.04
N LEU A 50 -6.32 -11.05 -5.39
CA LEU A 50 -7.43 -10.42 -6.10
C LEU A 50 -7.02 -9.74 -7.41
N LEU A 51 -5.72 -9.57 -7.67
CA LEU A 51 -5.24 -8.88 -8.86
C LEU A 51 -5.61 -9.59 -10.16
N ARG A 52 -5.89 -8.79 -11.18
CA ARG A 52 -6.17 -9.24 -12.56
C ARG A 52 -5.65 -8.24 -13.59
N PRO A 53 -5.61 -8.58 -14.88
CA PRO A 53 -5.25 -7.65 -15.94
C PRO A 53 -6.02 -6.33 -15.85
N GLY A 54 -5.30 -5.21 -15.93
CA GLY A 54 -5.81 -3.85 -15.74
C GLY A 54 -5.69 -3.29 -14.33
N ASP A 55 -5.41 -4.12 -13.32
CA ASP A 55 -4.97 -3.65 -12.01
C ASP A 55 -3.50 -3.20 -12.07
N LEU A 56 -2.97 -2.69 -10.96
CA LEU A 56 -1.63 -2.13 -10.93
C LEU A 56 -0.75 -2.87 -9.93
N LEU A 57 0.53 -2.96 -10.28
CA LEU A 57 1.58 -3.53 -9.46
C LEU A 57 2.58 -2.45 -9.09
N LEU A 58 2.88 -2.35 -7.81
CA LEU A 58 3.90 -1.49 -7.21
C LEU A 58 4.93 -2.39 -6.51
N GLU A 59 6.16 -2.41 -6.99
CA GLU A 59 7.18 -3.34 -6.51
C GLU A 59 8.55 -2.69 -6.40
N ASN A 60 9.39 -3.23 -5.51
CA ASN A 60 10.81 -2.93 -5.44
C ASN A 60 11.62 -4.20 -5.14
N ASP A 61 12.89 -4.05 -4.79
CA ASP A 61 13.80 -5.15 -4.44
C ASP A 61 13.44 -5.89 -3.13
N ARG A 62 12.44 -5.42 -2.37
CA ARG A 62 12.05 -5.94 -1.05
C ARG A 62 10.63 -6.48 -1.01
N ILE A 63 9.67 -5.80 -1.62
CA ILE A 63 8.23 -6.09 -1.54
C ILE A 63 7.52 -5.87 -2.87
N ARG A 64 6.36 -6.52 -3.02
CA ARG A 64 5.44 -6.38 -4.14
C ARG A 64 4.05 -6.13 -3.60
N LEU A 65 3.36 -5.16 -4.19
CA LEU A 65 2.06 -4.69 -3.77
C LEU A 65 1.13 -4.57 -4.96
N GLY A 66 -0.08 -5.04 -4.82
CA GLY A 66 -1.12 -4.99 -5.82
C GLY A 66 -2.20 -4.00 -5.46
N ILE A 67 -2.46 -3.04 -6.34
CA ILE A 67 -3.49 -2.01 -6.18
C ILE A 67 -4.59 -2.29 -7.21
N LEU A 68 -5.83 -2.40 -6.75
CA LEU A 68 -6.96 -2.63 -7.66
C LEU A 68 -7.18 -1.44 -8.59
N GLY A 69 -7.46 -1.71 -9.86
CA GLY A 69 -7.89 -0.68 -10.81
C GLY A 69 -9.25 -0.09 -10.43
N ALA A 70 -9.77 0.84 -11.26
CA ALA A 70 -11.05 1.52 -11.02
C ALA A 70 -12.28 0.62 -11.27
N ARG A 71 -12.43 -0.43 -10.45
CA ARG A 71 -13.44 -1.48 -10.63
C ARG A 71 -14.03 -1.90 -9.28
N PRO A 72 -15.18 -2.58 -9.25
CA PRO A 72 -15.62 -3.24 -8.03
C PRO A 72 -14.58 -4.23 -7.49
N SER A 73 -14.31 -4.14 -6.19
CA SER A 73 -13.52 -5.12 -5.46
C SER A 73 -14.38 -6.34 -5.13
N LEU A 74 -13.77 -7.51 -5.18
CA LEU A 74 -14.38 -8.75 -4.68
C LEU A 74 -14.00 -9.01 -3.21
N GLY A 75 -13.19 -8.11 -2.63
CA GLY A 75 -12.83 -8.07 -1.22
C GLY A 75 -13.77 -7.18 -0.39
N PRO A 76 -13.41 -6.92 0.87
CA PRO A 76 -14.18 -6.11 1.82
C PRO A 76 -14.53 -4.67 1.37
N HIS A 77 -13.64 -3.96 0.65
CA HIS A 77 -13.82 -2.54 0.30
C HIS A 77 -15.01 -2.31 -0.64
N THR A 78 -15.38 -3.31 -1.45
CA THR A 78 -16.35 -3.25 -2.56
C THR A 78 -15.99 -2.29 -3.71
N SER A 79 -15.12 -1.31 -3.48
CA SER A 79 -14.55 -0.38 -4.46
C SER A 79 -13.09 -0.69 -4.82
N GLY A 80 -12.63 -0.15 -5.94
CA GLY A 80 -11.25 -0.30 -6.42
C GLY A 80 -10.27 0.58 -5.65
N GLY A 81 -9.03 0.68 -6.14
CA GLY A 81 -8.01 1.57 -5.57
C GLY A 81 -7.48 1.19 -4.18
N SER A 82 -7.95 0.08 -3.62
CA SER A 82 -7.39 -0.54 -2.42
C SER A 82 -6.11 -1.30 -2.73
N LEU A 83 -5.26 -1.44 -1.71
CA LEU A 83 -4.15 -2.37 -1.71
C LEU A 83 -4.70 -3.75 -1.37
N ALA A 84 -4.78 -4.63 -2.37
CA ALA A 84 -5.45 -5.92 -2.24
C ALA A 84 -4.48 -7.06 -2.00
N ASP A 85 -3.34 -7.06 -2.71
CA ASP A 85 -2.38 -8.17 -2.63
C ASP A 85 -1.03 -7.65 -2.13
N ALA A 86 -0.37 -8.36 -1.23
CA ALA A 86 0.95 -8.00 -0.74
C ALA A 86 1.80 -9.22 -0.42
N ASP A 87 3.05 -9.20 -0.90
CA ASP A 87 4.04 -10.21 -0.59
C ASP A 87 5.46 -9.62 -0.61
N LEU A 88 6.43 -10.39 -0.11
CA LEU A 88 7.84 -10.10 -0.25
C LEU A 88 8.28 -10.24 -1.71
N GLN A 89 9.33 -9.51 -2.10
CA GLN A 89 10.08 -9.81 -3.31
C GLN A 89 10.84 -11.12 -3.10
N ARG A 90 10.37 -12.20 -3.71
CA ARG A 90 10.92 -13.55 -3.54
C ARG A 90 11.80 -13.92 -4.74
N ASN A 91 13.04 -14.32 -4.46
CA ASN A 91 14.02 -14.71 -5.49
C ASN A 91 14.00 -16.21 -5.83
N ASP A 92 12.91 -16.90 -5.55
CA ASP A 92 12.75 -18.33 -5.77
C ASP A 92 11.70 -18.56 -6.86
N ASP A 93 12.05 -19.36 -7.87
CA ASP A 93 11.21 -19.64 -9.05
C ASP A 93 9.81 -20.15 -8.68
N ARG A 94 9.64 -20.78 -7.51
CA ARG A 94 8.32 -21.21 -7.03
C ARG A 94 7.34 -20.05 -6.79
N TYR A 95 7.86 -18.83 -6.67
CA TYR A 95 7.09 -17.60 -6.50
C TYR A 95 7.15 -16.67 -7.73
N SER A 96 7.36 -17.25 -8.90
CA SER A 96 7.35 -16.52 -10.18
C SER A 96 6.04 -16.75 -10.93
N HIS A 97 5.78 -15.97 -11.98
CA HIS A 97 4.64 -16.17 -12.90
C HIS A 97 3.28 -16.25 -12.20
N GLY A 98 2.93 -15.22 -11.43
CA GLY A 98 1.64 -15.16 -10.73
C GLY A 98 1.54 -16.08 -9.52
N HIS A 99 2.61 -16.80 -9.15
CA HIS A 99 2.66 -17.56 -7.91
C HIS A 99 3.29 -16.68 -6.83
N GLY A 100 2.51 -16.19 -5.88
CA GLY A 100 3.01 -15.47 -4.71
C GLY A 100 2.57 -16.16 -3.43
N ASN A 101 2.70 -15.47 -2.31
CA ASN A 101 2.14 -15.88 -1.03
C ASN A 101 1.34 -14.75 -0.39
N ASP A 102 0.47 -14.09 -1.17
CA ASP A 102 -0.45 -13.11 -0.65
C ASP A 102 -1.47 -13.74 0.32
N ARG A 103 -1.49 -13.20 1.55
CA ARG A 103 -2.41 -13.52 2.63
C ARG A 103 -3.14 -12.27 3.14
N LEU A 104 -2.88 -11.10 2.56
CA LEU A 104 -3.58 -9.88 2.92
C LEU A 104 -4.99 -9.94 2.35
N ALA A 105 -6.02 -9.55 3.11
CA ALA A 105 -7.36 -9.52 2.53
C ALA A 105 -7.58 -8.22 1.74
N GLU A 106 -7.38 -7.08 2.40
CA GLU A 106 -7.40 -5.76 1.76
C GLU A 106 -6.95 -4.67 2.76
N LEU A 107 -6.34 -3.60 2.24
CA LEU A 107 -6.10 -2.36 2.96
C LEU A 107 -6.65 -1.19 2.14
N PHE A 108 -7.37 -0.28 2.79
CA PHE A 108 -7.86 0.94 2.16
C PHE A 108 -8.05 2.07 3.16
N SER A 109 -7.74 3.28 2.70
CA SER A 109 -7.82 4.49 3.49
C SER A 109 -9.25 4.86 3.84
N THR A 110 -9.40 5.53 4.98
CA THR A 110 -10.66 6.08 5.44
C THR A 110 -10.52 7.49 5.99
N VAL A 111 -11.55 8.29 5.75
CA VAL A 111 -11.72 9.63 6.33
C VAL A 111 -13.09 9.65 7.00
N ASN A 112 -13.17 9.92 8.29
CA ASN A 112 -14.40 9.81 9.08
C ASN A 112 -15.12 8.47 8.90
N MET A 113 -14.39 7.35 8.82
CA MET A 113 -14.97 6.02 8.54
C MET A 113 -15.73 5.90 7.20
N THR A 114 -15.55 6.86 6.30
CA THR A 114 -15.97 6.79 4.89
C THR A 114 -14.79 6.38 4.03
N VAL A 115 -15.06 5.83 2.85
CA VAL A 115 -14.06 5.28 1.94
C VAL A 115 -14.20 5.90 0.55
N ALA A 116 -13.19 5.72 -0.28
CA ALA A 116 -13.21 6.25 -1.64
C ALA A 116 -14.01 5.31 -2.56
N ARG A 117 -15.06 5.83 -3.21
CA ARG A 117 -15.73 5.08 -4.28
C ARG A 117 -14.89 5.13 -5.56
N VAL A 118 -14.07 4.13 -5.79
CA VAL A 118 -13.17 4.05 -6.95
C VAL A 118 -13.71 3.04 -7.98
N HIS A 119 -14.56 3.53 -8.88
CA HIS A 119 -15.10 2.79 -10.02
C HIS A 119 -14.97 3.62 -11.30
N ASP A 120 -15.12 3.00 -12.47
CA ASP A 120 -15.10 3.69 -13.79
C ASP A 120 -15.97 4.97 -13.83
N GLU A 121 -17.07 5.00 -13.07
CA GLU A 121 -17.96 6.16 -12.95
C GLU A 121 -17.55 7.08 -11.77
N GLY A 122 -16.42 7.79 -11.94
CA GLY A 122 -16.01 8.90 -11.06
C GLY A 122 -14.87 8.62 -10.09
N GLY A 123 -14.30 7.42 -10.16
CA GLY A 123 -13.04 7.03 -9.53
C GLY A 123 -11.89 6.99 -10.54
N THR A 124 -10.68 7.23 -10.06
CA THR A 124 -9.45 7.19 -10.85
C THR A 124 -8.41 6.34 -10.14
N VAL A 125 -7.66 5.56 -10.91
CA VAL A 125 -6.41 4.94 -10.46
C VAL A 125 -5.36 5.22 -11.54
N ALA A 126 -4.22 5.80 -11.17
CA ALA A 126 -3.17 6.13 -12.12
C ALA A 126 -1.77 5.97 -11.53
N ILE A 127 -0.81 5.66 -12.39
CA ILE A 127 0.61 5.71 -12.08
C ILE A 127 1.04 7.18 -12.18
N VAL A 128 1.42 7.76 -11.05
CA VAL A 128 1.94 9.14 -10.97
C VAL A 128 3.44 9.15 -11.27
N ALA A 129 4.16 8.16 -10.76
CA ALA A 129 5.58 7.95 -11.02
C ALA A 129 5.86 6.44 -11.19
N ASP A 130 6.55 6.05 -12.25
CA ASP A 130 6.84 4.63 -12.54
C ASP A 130 8.20 4.16 -12.00
N GLY A 131 8.97 5.05 -11.35
CA GLY A 131 10.31 4.78 -10.83
C GLY A 131 11.40 4.60 -11.91
N SER A 132 11.14 4.96 -13.17
CA SER A 132 12.12 4.86 -14.27
C SER A 132 13.28 5.84 -14.15
N ASP A 133 13.13 6.91 -13.39
CA ASP A 133 14.17 7.90 -13.07
C ASP A 133 15.06 7.47 -11.89
N GLY A 134 14.80 6.31 -11.29
CA GLY A 134 15.50 5.79 -10.11
C GLY A 134 14.95 6.32 -8.78
N GLY A 135 13.90 7.13 -8.80
CA GLY A 135 13.18 7.60 -7.62
C GLY A 135 12.10 6.61 -7.14
N PRO A 136 11.25 7.06 -6.21
CA PRO A 136 10.08 6.30 -5.77
C PRO A 136 9.11 6.04 -6.92
N ALA A 137 8.42 4.91 -6.84
CA ALA A 137 7.25 4.66 -7.66
C ALA A 137 5.99 5.03 -6.87
N GLU A 138 4.99 5.59 -7.56
CA GLU A 138 3.79 6.15 -6.95
C GLU A 138 2.54 5.78 -7.76
N ILE A 139 1.56 5.22 -7.06
CA ILE A 139 0.22 4.97 -7.59
C ILE A 139 -0.77 5.83 -6.80
N CYS A 140 -1.55 6.63 -7.51
CA CYS A 140 -2.63 7.44 -6.94
C CYS A 140 -3.97 6.77 -7.20
N THR A 141 -4.85 6.84 -6.21
CA THR A 141 -6.26 6.49 -6.33
C THR A 141 -7.09 7.65 -5.82
N GLU A 142 -8.20 7.96 -6.49
CA GLU A 142 -9.10 9.03 -6.06
C GLU A 142 -10.55 8.67 -6.34
N GLY A 143 -11.45 8.99 -5.40
CA GLY A 143 -12.89 8.83 -5.59
C GLY A 143 -13.69 9.81 -4.71
N PRO A 144 -14.99 10.03 -5.01
CA PRO A 144 -15.88 10.66 -4.05
C PRO A 144 -16.00 9.77 -2.81
N TYR A 145 -16.18 10.38 -1.64
CA TYR A 145 -16.42 9.62 -0.42
C TYR A 145 -17.74 8.81 -0.51
N GLU A 146 -17.75 7.64 0.12
CA GLU A 146 -18.95 6.85 0.36
C GLU A 146 -18.91 6.21 1.75
N SER A 147 -20.09 6.01 2.34
CA SER A 147 -20.17 5.37 3.64
C SER A 147 -19.83 3.90 3.56
N PHE A 148 -18.85 3.47 4.34
CA PHE A 148 -18.51 2.06 4.46
C PHE A 148 -19.45 1.33 5.43
N ILE A 149 -19.75 1.96 6.58
CA ILE A 149 -20.72 1.45 7.55
C ILE A 149 -21.99 2.28 7.44
N THR A 150 -22.98 1.76 6.70
CA THR A 150 -24.26 2.44 6.45
C THR A 150 -25.03 2.78 7.74
N MET A 151 -24.77 2.06 8.83
CA MET A 151 -25.36 2.38 10.14
C MET A 151 -24.84 3.71 10.73
N LEU A 152 -23.68 4.20 10.27
CA LEU A 152 -23.11 5.50 10.66
C LEU A 152 -23.68 6.67 9.83
N ASP A 153 -24.46 6.42 8.78
CA ASP A 153 -25.05 7.46 7.92
C ASP A 153 -25.93 8.44 8.70
N GLY A 154 -26.52 8.01 9.83
CA GLY A 154 -27.30 8.86 10.71
C GLY A 154 -26.47 9.78 11.62
N LEU A 155 -25.19 9.47 11.83
CA LEU A 155 -24.28 10.22 12.71
C LEU A 155 -23.68 11.43 11.96
N TRP A 156 -23.30 11.24 10.70
CA TRP A 156 -22.54 12.24 9.94
C TRP A 156 -23.28 13.57 9.68
N PRO A 157 -24.61 13.60 9.46
CA PRO A 157 -25.36 14.85 9.40
C PRO A 157 -25.32 15.68 10.69
N LEU A 158 -25.08 15.05 11.85
CA LEU A 158 -24.98 15.73 13.14
C LEU A 158 -23.64 16.45 13.31
N VAL A 159 -22.57 15.96 12.65
CA VAL A 159 -21.23 16.57 12.70
C VAL A 159 -20.94 17.49 11.51
N ARG A 160 -21.92 17.73 10.62
CA ARG A 160 -21.80 18.63 9.46
C ARG A 160 -20.57 18.35 8.58
N SER A 161 -20.23 17.07 8.41
CA SER A 161 -19.11 16.68 7.56
C SER A 161 -19.32 17.23 6.14
N PRO A 162 -18.33 17.94 5.56
CA PRO A 162 -18.45 18.45 4.20
C PRO A 162 -18.47 17.31 3.18
N GLU A 163 -18.90 17.59 1.94
CA GLU A 163 -18.62 16.68 0.84
C GLU A 163 -17.14 16.79 0.45
N TYR A 164 -16.44 15.66 0.31
CA TYR A 164 -15.04 15.62 -0.10
C TYR A 164 -14.75 14.48 -1.06
N ARG A 165 -13.57 14.54 -1.69
CA ARG A 165 -12.98 13.41 -2.40
C ARG A 165 -11.81 12.90 -1.58
N ILE A 166 -11.61 11.59 -1.60
CA ILE A 166 -10.48 10.94 -0.93
C ILE A 166 -9.48 10.56 -2.02
N ARG A 167 -8.25 11.09 -1.91
CA ARG A 167 -7.08 10.66 -2.68
C ARG A 167 -6.18 9.82 -1.77
N THR A 168 -5.66 8.71 -2.29
CA THR A 168 -4.65 7.89 -1.63
C THR A 168 -3.47 7.68 -2.56
N ASP A 169 -2.28 8.06 -2.12
CA ASP A 169 -1.03 7.80 -2.82
C ASP A 169 -0.27 6.66 -2.12
N TYR A 170 0.03 5.61 -2.88
CA TYR A 170 0.89 4.51 -2.48
C TYR A 170 2.29 4.77 -3.02
N ILE A 171 3.23 5.10 -2.14
CA ILE A 171 4.58 5.55 -2.51
C ILE A 171 5.60 4.53 -2.01
N LEU A 172 6.31 3.91 -2.95
CA LEU A 172 7.33 2.90 -2.65
C LEU A 172 8.71 3.39 -3.07
N GLU A 173 9.60 3.56 -2.08
CA GLU A 173 10.99 3.91 -2.33
C GLU A 173 11.83 2.68 -2.71
N PRO A 174 12.88 2.85 -3.54
CA PRO A 174 13.89 1.81 -3.73
C PRO A 174 14.48 1.33 -2.40
N GLY A 175 14.58 0.03 -2.18
CA GLY A 175 15.19 -0.57 -0.98
C GLY A 175 14.32 -0.54 0.28
N SER A 176 13.16 0.12 0.25
CA SER A 176 12.24 0.16 1.39
C SER A 176 11.49 -1.16 1.57
N ALA A 177 11.34 -1.63 2.80
CA ALA A 177 10.46 -2.75 3.13
C ALA A 177 9.03 -2.32 3.47
N ALA A 178 8.69 -1.04 3.26
CA ALA A 178 7.39 -0.46 3.56
C ALA A 178 6.96 0.49 2.43
N VAL A 179 5.66 0.53 2.18
CA VAL A 179 5.01 1.54 1.35
C VAL A 179 4.47 2.65 2.24
N LEU A 180 4.68 3.90 1.84
CA LEU A 180 4.00 5.03 2.46
C LEU A 180 2.61 5.14 1.84
N ILE A 181 1.58 5.06 2.69
CA ILE A 181 0.19 5.31 2.31
C ILE A 181 -0.13 6.73 2.75
N ARG A 182 -0.44 7.61 1.80
CA ARG A 182 -0.75 9.01 2.07
C ARG A 182 -2.17 9.33 1.64
N THR A 183 -3.00 9.73 2.58
CA THR A 183 -4.42 10.02 2.36
C THR A 183 -4.68 11.51 2.42
N VAL A 184 -5.42 12.05 1.45
CA VAL A 184 -5.83 13.45 1.39
C VAL A 184 -7.33 13.53 1.17
N ALA A 185 -7.99 14.37 1.97
CA ALA A 185 -9.39 14.72 1.79
C ALA A 185 -9.50 16.11 1.17
N THR A 186 -10.11 16.20 -0.01
CA THR A 186 -10.30 17.48 -0.72
C THR A 186 -11.77 17.87 -0.67
N VAL A 187 -12.10 18.90 0.11
CA VAL A 187 -13.46 19.44 0.24
C VAL A 187 -13.96 20.01 -1.08
N VAL A 188 -15.19 19.68 -1.47
CA VAL A 188 -15.75 20.03 -2.79
C VAL A 188 -16.06 21.53 -2.91
N GLU A 189 -16.38 22.22 -1.81
CA GLU A 189 -16.73 23.65 -1.80
C GLU A 189 -15.53 24.58 -2.08
N ASP A 190 -14.29 24.14 -1.84
CA ASP A 190 -13.06 24.90 -2.11
C ASP A 190 -12.65 24.88 -3.61
N ARG A 191 -13.51 24.36 -4.50
CA ARG A 191 -13.27 24.28 -5.95
C ARG A 191 -13.81 25.52 -6.69
N ASP A 192 -12.92 26.46 -7.01
CA ASP A 192 -13.22 27.55 -7.96
C ASP A 192 -12.57 27.37 -9.35
N ASP A 193 -11.72 26.33 -9.56
CA ASP A 193 -10.94 26.20 -10.81
C ASP A 193 -10.95 24.81 -11.48
N GLY A 194 -11.70 23.84 -10.95
CA GLY A 194 -11.79 22.50 -11.52
C GLY A 194 -10.52 21.64 -11.36
N THR A 195 -9.51 22.11 -10.62
CA THR A 195 -8.35 21.28 -10.25
C THR A 195 -8.71 20.45 -9.02
N GLY A 196 -9.23 19.25 -9.25
CA GLY A 196 -9.04 18.21 -8.24
C GLY A 196 -7.55 17.95 -8.09
N SER A 197 -7.10 17.55 -6.90
CA SER A 197 -5.79 16.91 -6.76
C SER A 197 -5.60 15.80 -7.78
N GLY A 198 -6.70 15.12 -8.18
CA GLY A 198 -6.74 14.17 -9.27
C GLY A 198 -5.66 13.10 -9.10
N CYS A 199 -5.39 12.36 -10.17
CA CYS A 199 -4.16 11.59 -10.25
C CYS A 199 -3.29 12.06 -11.41
N ASP A 200 -3.42 13.35 -11.79
CA ASP A 200 -2.73 13.96 -12.93
C ASP A 200 -1.25 14.28 -12.62
N GLY A 201 -0.82 14.11 -11.36
CA GLY A 201 0.55 14.31 -10.92
C GLY A 201 0.73 14.16 -9.41
N PRO A 202 1.97 14.35 -8.93
CA PRO A 202 2.27 14.35 -7.50
C PRO A 202 1.48 15.42 -6.76
N LEU A 203 1.18 15.17 -5.49
CA LEU A 203 0.60 16.18 -4.62
C LEU A 203 1.50 17.42 -4.51
N GLY A 204 0.86 18.59 -4.47
CA GLY A 204 1.56 19.84 -4.18
C GLY A 204 2.12 19.86 -2.75
N THR A 205 3.08 20.76 -2.51
CA THR A 205 3.71 20.93 -1.18
C THR A 205 2.81 21.62 -0.15
N ASP A 206 1.69 22.18 -0.60
CA ASP A 206 0.81 23.02 0.22
C ASP A 206 -0.34 22.22 0.86
N VAL A 207 -0.27 20.88 0.83
CA VAL A 207 -1.23 20.01 1.53
C VAL A 207 -0.92 20.03 3.02
N ALA A 208 -1.88 20.51 3.82
CA ALA A 208 -1.75 20.51 5.27
C ALA A 208 -1.70 19.07 5.82
N GLU A 209 -0.73 18.80 6.69
CA GLU A 209 -0.61 17.53 7.38
C GLU A 209 -1.61 17.45 8.54
N ALA A 210 -2.35 16.34 8.61
CA ALA A 210 -3.17 16.02 9.77
C ALA A 210 -2.25 15.49 10.89
N PRO A 211 -2.13 16.18 12.04
CA PRO A 211 -1.19 15.78 13.08
C PRO A 211 -1.55 14.43 13.72
N GLY A 212 -0.53 13.60 13.94
CA GLY A 212 -0.63 12.42 14.79
C GLY A 212 -0.58 12.76 16.30
N SER A 213 -0.77 11.75 17.15
CA SER A 213 -0.69 11.88 18.62
C SER A 213 0.05 10.69 19.22
N ASP A 214 0.84 10.94 20.27
CA ASP A 214 1.52 9.89 21.06
C ASP A 214 0.71 9.45 22.29
N ASP A 215 -0.22 10.30 22.75
CA ASP A 215 -0.90 10.12 24.05
C ASP A 215 -2.34 9.61 23.88
N VAL A 216 -3.25 10.49 23.46
CA VAL A 216 -4.68 10.20 23.29
C VAL A 216 -5.17 10.88 22.03
N MET A 217 -6.03 10.18 21.29
CA MET A 217 -6.77 10.73 20.15
C MET A 217 -8.24 10.35 20.30
N PRO A 218 -9.06 11.23 20.89
CA PRO A 218 -10.49 10.99 21.00
C PRO A 218 -11.13 11.22 19.63
N ILE A 219 -11.30 10.13 18.86
CA ILE A 219 -11.59 10.18 17.41
C ILE A 219 -12.88 10.95 17.11
N ILE A 220 -13.91 10.80 17.94
CA ILE A 220 -15.19 11.49 17.74
C ILE A 220 -15.03 12.99 17.97
N GLU A 221 -14.38 13.37 19.06
CA GLU A 221 -14.10 14.76 19.41
C GLU A 221 -13.21 15.41 18.36
N LEU A 222 -12.17 14.71 17.89
CA LEU A 222 -11.30 15.17 16.80
C LEU A 222 -12.11 15.42 15.53
N ALA A 223 -12.91 14.45 15.09
CA ALA A 223 -13.78 14.62 13.92
C ALA A 223 -14.82 15.73 14.11
N MET A 224 -15.28 16.01 15.34
CA MET A 224 -16.18 17.13 15.64
C MET A 224 -15.48 18.49 15.64
N GLU A 225 -14.20 18.54 16.02
CA GLU A 225 -13.41 19.77 16.11
C GLU A 225 -12.77 20.15 14.77
N THR A 226 -12.16 19.20 14.08
CA THR A 226 -11.42 19.40 12.82
C THR A 226 -12.26 19.10 11.59
N GLY A 227 -13.35 18.35 11.77
CA GLY A 227 -14.22 17.89 10.69
C GLY A 227 -13.73 16.61 10.00
N LEU A 228 -12.50 16.14 10.27
CA LEU A 228 -11.87 15.04 9.55
C LEU A 228 -10.98 14.19 10.49
N ALA A 229 -11.16 12.88 10.51
CA ALA A 229 -10.28 11.92 11.14
C ALA A 229 -9.78 10.92 10.09
N PHE A 230 -8.47 10.72 10.01
CA PHE A 230 -7.80 9.92 8.98
C PHE A 230 -7.30 8.59 9.54
N GLY A 231 -7.53 7.53 8.80
CA GLY A 231 -7.05 6.20 9.14
C GLY A 231 -7.12 5.23 7.98
N ASP A 232 -6.99 3.95 8.31
CA ASP A 232 -7.04 2.86 7.35
C ASP A 232 -7.91 1.72 7.91
N PHE A 233 -8.69 1.10 7.02
CA PHE A 233 -9.17 -0.25 7.25
C PHE A 233 -8.06 -1.22 6.89
N TYR A 234 -7.67 -2.03 7.87
CA TYR A 234 -6.64 -3.05 7.74
C TYR A 234 -7.28 -4.43 7.96
N LEU A 235 -7.46 -5.18 6.86
CA LEU A 235 -8.12 -6.48 6.88
C LEU A 235 -7.13 -7.57 6.49
N GLN A 236 -6.99 -8.53 7.39
CA GLN A 236 -6.07 -9.64 7.23
C GLN A 236 -6.81 -10.89 6.72
N GLY A 237 -6.09 -11.78 6.05
CA GLY A 237 -6.63 -13.09 5.70
C GLY A 237 -6.96 -13.90 6.96
N GLY A 238 -7.95 -14.79 6.88
CA GLY A 238 -8.39 -15.58 8.05
C GLY A 238 -7.39 -16.62 8.56
N ASP A 239 -6.21 -16.69 7.97
CA ASP A 239 -5.06 -17.51 8.34
C ASP A 239 -3.84 -16.66 8.77
N VAL A 240 -4.08 -15.37 9.01
CA VAL A 240 -3.12 -14.41 9.55
C VAL A 240 -3.57 -14.05 10.96
N ASP A 241 -2.68 -14.22 11.93
CA ASP A 241 -2.95 -13.90 13.33
C ASP A 241 -2.57 -12.44 13.61
N VAL A 242 -3.50 -11.67 14.18
CA VAL A 242 -3.28 -10.26 14.47
C VAL A 242 -2.41 -10.12 15.72
N PHE A 243 -1.41 -9.25 15.67
CA PHE A 243 -0.55 -8.91 16.79
C PHE A 243 -0.57 -7.41 17.04
N ALA A 244 -0.69 -7.03 18.31
CA ALA A 244 -0.45 -5.66 18.77
C ALA A 244 0.55 -5.65 19.94
N PRO A 245 1.45 -4.66 20.01
CA PRO A 245 2.28 -4.42 21.19
C PRO A 245 1.44 -4.36 22.47
N ASP A 246 1.98 -4.90 23.57
CA ASP A 246 1.35 -4.99 24.89
C ASP A 246 0.07 -5.84 25.01
N ILE A 247 -0.54 -6.23 23.89
CA ILE A 247 -1.73 -7.08 23.82
C ILE A 247 -1.35 -8.51 23.41
N GLY A 248 -0.44 -8.66 22.45
CA GLY A 248 -0.08 -9.94 21.86
C GLY A 248 -1.06 -10.39 20.78
N PHE A 249 -1.35 -11.69 20.73
CA PHE A 249 -2.26 -12.35 19.78
C PHE A 249 -3.64 -12.66 20.39
N ASP A 250 -4.03 -11.93 21.43
CA ASP A 250 -5.32 -12.10 22.13
C ASP A 250 -6.10 -10.77 22.15
N GLU A 251 -6.31 -10.20 20.96
CA GLU A 251 -7.07 -8.97 20.79
C GLU A 251 -8.53 -9.14 21.21
N GLU A 252 -9.13 -10.31 20.95
CA GLU A 252 -10.51 -10.60 21.33
C GLU A 252 -10.67 -10.64 22.86
N GLY A 253 -9.75 -11.31 23.57
CA GLY A 253 -9.74 -11.35 25.03
C GLY A 253 -9.52 -9.96 25.64
N TYR A 254 -8.62 -9.18 25.06
CA TYR A 254 -8.35 -7.81 25.49
C TYR A 254 -9.56 -6.89 25.32
N VAL A 255 -10.21 -6.90 24.15
CA VAL A 255 -11.44 -6.12 23.88
C VAL A 255 -12.59 -6.59 24.77
N TYR A 256 -12.70 -7.90 25.01
CA TYR A 256 -13.69 -8.46 25.92
C TYR A 256 -13.53 -7.90 27.34
N ASP A 257 -12.30 -7.86 27.86
CA ASP A 257 -12.02 -7.32 29.19
C ASP A 257 -12.31 -5.82 29.28
N LEU A 258 -11.92 -5.04 28.27
CA LEU A 258 -12.29 -3.62 28.17
C LEU A 258 -13.81 -3.42 28.22
N THR A 259 -14.55 -4.17 27.41
CA THR A 259 -16.01 -4.09 27.36
C THR A 259 -16.64 -4.49 28.69
N ARG A 260 -16.11 -5.55 29.33
CA ARG A 260 -16.56 -6.02 30.65
C ARG A 260 -16.33 -4.97 31.74
N ASP A 261 -15.26 -4.19 31.63
CA ASP A 261 -14.92 -3.11 32.55
C ASP A 261 -15.64 -1.78 32.21
N GLY A 262 -16.47 -1.78 31.16
CA GLY A 262 -17.31 -0.65 30.75
C GLY A 262 -16.62 0.39 29.87
N ALA A 263 -15.45 0.07 29.33
CA ALA A 263 -14.75 0.94 28.38
C ALA A 263 -15.47 0.97 27.03
N ASN A 264 -15.39 2.11 26.35
CA ASN A 264 -15.91 2.30 25.01
C ASN A 264 -14.76 2.67 24.07
N THR A 265 -14.32 1.72 23.24
CA THR A 265 -13.16 1.90 22.35
C THR A 265 -13.36 2.96 21.28
N PHE A 266 -14.61 3.40 21.01
CA PHE A 266 -14.84 4.55 20.13
C PHE A 266 -14.57 5.90 20.80
N GLN A 267 -14.69 5.97 22.13
CA GLN A 267 -14.40 7.18 22.91
C GLN A 267 -12.97 7.18 23.45
N ASP A 268 -12.47 6.00 23.82
CA ASP A 268 -11.12 5.78 24.33
C ASP A 268 -10.46 4.65 23.51
N PRO A 269 -9.97 4.98 22.30
CA PRO A 269 -9.43 3.98 21.38
C PRO A 269 -8.12 3.37 21.88
N ILE A 270 -7.90 2.12 21.49
CA ILE A 270 -6.72 1.37 21.90
C ILE A 270 -5.51 1.95 21.16
N ALA A 271 -4.60 2.59 21.90
CA ALA A 271 -3.39 3.17 21.34
C ALA A 271 -2.27 2.12 21.24
N VAL A 272 -1.75 1.91 20.03
CA VAL A 272 -0.68 0.94 19.72
C VAL A 272 0.37 1.56 18.80
N ASP A 273 1.62 1.12 18.91
CA ASP A 273 2.70 1.66 18.07
C ASP A 273 2.59 1.16 16.62
N PHE A 274 2.13 -0.07 16.46
CA PHE A 274 1.82 -0.68 15.18
C PHE A 274 0.80 -1.80 15.38
N LEU A 275 0.16 -2.20 14.28
CA LEU A 275 -0.58 -3.45 14.16
C LEU A 275 0.21 -4.36 13.22
N ALA A 276 0.28 -5.65 13.53
CA ALA A 276 0.89 -6.62 12.66
C ALA A 276 -0.07 -7.78 12.38
N GLY A 277 0.14 -8.43 11.25
CA GLY A 277 -0.44 -9.72 10.92
C GLY A 277 0.68 -10.72 10.70
N ALA A 278 0.66 -11.86 11.39
CA ALA A 278 1.68 -12.89 11.28
C ALA A 278 1.10 -14.17 10.66
N SER A 279 1.83 -14.76 9.72
CA SER A 279 1.56 -16.08 9.15
C SER A 279 2.87 -16.85 8.97
N GLU A 280 2.81 -18.11 8.53
CA GLU A 280 3.96 -19.03 8.45
C GLU A 280 5.15 -18.47 7.64
N ASP A 281 4.90 -17.68 6.59
CA ASP A 281 5.92 -17.28 5.60
C ASP A 281 5.86 -15.80 5.15
N VAL A 282 4.93 -15.02 5.72
CA VAL A 282 4.80 -13.59 5.47
C VAL A 282 4.20 -12.90 6.70
N SER A 283 4.66 -11.69 6.97
CA SER A 283 4.08 -10.83 8.00
C SER A 283 3.87 -9.44 7.45
N TYR A 284 2.83 -8.79 7.91
CA TYR A 284 2.41 -7.46 7.51
C TYR A 284 2.45 -6.54 8.73
N GLY A 285 2.70 -5.26 8.50
CA GLY A 285 2.70 -4.25 9.56
C GLY A 285 2.05 -2.97 9.06
N LEU A 286 1.23 -2.37 9.92
CA LEU A 286 0.66 -1.04 9.75
C LEU A 286 1.13 -0.17 10.93
N MET A 287 1.64 1.02 10.62
CA MET A 287 2.05 2.02 11.61
C MET A 287 1.67 3.40 11.10
N ALA A 288 1.44 4.34 12.02
CA ALA A 288 1.26 5.74 11.65
C ALA A 288 2.58 6.33 11.13
N ALA A 289 2.52 7.24 10.17
CA ALA A 289 3.70 7.98 9.71
C ALA A 289 4.26 8.90 10.80
N SER A 290 3.39 9.39 11.69
CA SER A 290 3.72 10.14 12.89
C SER A 290 2.78 9.74 14.04
N GLY A 291 3.30 9.68 15.27
CA GLY A 291 2.52 9.27 16.44
C GLY A 291 2.21 7.78 16.50
N ARG A 292 1.14 7.44 17.24
CA ARG A 292 0.63 6.06 17.43
C ARG A 292 -0.64 5.83 16.61
N LEU A 293 -0.99 4.56 16.43
CA LEU A 293 -2.29 4.16 15.89
C LEU A 293 -3.33 4.09 17.01
N PHE A 294 -4.52 4.61 16.73
CA PHE A 294 -5.67 4.55 17.62
C PHE A 294 -6.73 3.64 17.01
N VAL A 295 -7.03 2.53 17.69
CA VAL A 295 -7.84 1.43 17.17
C VAL A 295 -9.20 1.41 17.87
N PRO A 296 -10.25 2.04 17.30
CA PRO A 296 -11.60 2.02 17.88
C PRO A 296 -12.33 0.71 17.65
N MET A 297 -11.96 -0.01 16.58
CA MET A 297 -12.53 -1.30 16.20
C MET A 297 -11.38 -2.29 16.03
N PHE A 298 -11.26 -3.21 16.98
CA PHE A 298 -10.22 -4.23 16.97
C PHE A 298 -10.88 -5.62 16.95
N THR A 299 -10.77 -6.31 15.81
CA THR A 299 -11.27 -7.68 15.65
C THR A 299 -10.27 -8.51 14.83
N SER A 300 -10.38 -9.83 14.93
CA SER A 300 -9.54 -10.79 14.19
C SER A 300 -9.61 -10.64 12.67
N SER A 301 -10.69 -10.08 12.11
CA SER A 301 -10.89 -9.96 10.66
C SER A 301 -10.91 -8.54 10.11
N GLN A 302 -11.15 -7.54 10.96
CA GLN A 302 -11.32 -6.16 10.54
C GLN A 302 -10.84 -5.22 11.64
N THR A 303 -9.85 -4.41 11.29
CA THR A 303 -9.32 -3.38 12.19
C THR A 303 -9.41 -2.02 11.53
N VAL A 304 -9.93 -1.04 12.25
CA VAL A 304 -9.84 0.38 11.86
C VAL A 304 -8.73 0.99 12.69
N ALA A 305 -7.74 1.58 12.03
CA ALA A 305 -6.61 2.23 12.68
C ALA A 305 -6.55 3.70 12.26
N VAL A 306 -6.70 4.61 13.22
CA VAL A 306 -6.66 6.06 13.01
C VAL A 306 -5.28 6.59 13.38
N GLY A 307 -4.67 7.37 12.50
CA GLY A 307 -3.30 7.87 12.66
C GLY A 307 -3.16 9.39 12.73
N GLY A 308 -4.21 10.15 12.44
CA GLY A 308 -4.19 11.62 12.47
C GLY A 308 -5.55 12.26 12.24
N GLY A 309 -5.66 13.56 12.52
CA GLY A 309 -6.85 14.37 12.20
C GLY A 309 -6.75 15.81 12.67
#